data_AF-A0A972HMI2-F1
#
_entry.id   AF-A0A972HMI2-F1
#
_cell.length_a   1.000
_cell.length_b   1.000
_cell.length_c   1.000
_cell.angle_alpha   90.00
_cell.angle_beta   90.00
_cell.angle_gamma   90.00
#
_symmetry.space_group_name_H-M   'P 1'
#
loop_
_entity.id
_entity.type
_entity.pdbx_description
1 polymer ?
#
loop_
_entity_poly.entity_id
_entity_poly.type
_entity_poly.pdbx_seq_one_letter_code
_entity_poly.pdbx_strand_id
1 'polypeptide(L)'
;MIDIQQLQQRIRRFVRRIRNTWQIYFFLTVILYGTAAVHYFRVRPGLKSTAAATFTLLENVAIFLAFALLMGIFLIKRQFFSRRYQRQLLEQAMKSSADDEIDALNQLLQIIEPRFTWIWTLAFLVVADGVLFYWLTFSPQYLHMLFIVGLFSLFINYPREELFTELPWQVEQIKMDLAHQKQDRGT
;
A
#
# COMPACT_ATOMS: atom_id res chain seq x y z
N MET A 1 -22.94 -24.65 6.18
CA MET A 1 -22.47 -24.22 4.84
C MET A 1 -22.36 -22.71 4.91
N ILE A 2 -21.14 -22.16 4.94
CA ILE A 2 -20.98 -20.70 4.94
C ILE A 2 -21.40 -20.22 3.55
N ASP A 3 -22.26 -19.21 3.52
CA ASP A 3 -22.73 -18.61 2.29
C ASP A 3 -21.59 -17.77 1.69
N ILE A 4 -21.21 -18.03 0.43
CA ILE A 4 -20.23 -17.23 -0.32
C ILE A 4 -20.58 -15.73 -0.23
N GLN A 5 -21.86 -15.40 -0.09
CA GLN A 5 -22.32 -14.04 0.15
C GLN A 5 -21.76 -13.43 1.45
N GLN A 6 -21.62 -14.20 2.53
CA GLN A 6 -21.03 -13.73 3.78
C GLN A 6 -19.54 -13.42 3.65
N LEU A 7 -18.79 -14.26 2.95
CA LEU A 7 -17.36 -14.02 2.65
C LEU A 7 -17.20 -12.76 1.79
N GLN A 8 -18.01 -12.62 0.74
CA GLN A 8 -18.01 -11.43 -0.12
C GLN A 8 -18.37 -10.16 0.66
N GLN A 9 -19.36 -10.21 1.55
CA GLN A 9 -19.73 -9.06 2.39
C GLN A 9 -18.61 -8.66 3.35
N ARG A 10 -17.84 -9.62 3.89
CA ARG A 10 -16.66 -9.33 4.73
C ARG A 10 -15.57 -8.65 3.92
N ILE A 11 -15.27 -9.16 2.73
CA ILE A 11 -14.30 -8.54 1.81
C ILE A 11 -14.74 -7.13 1.45
N ARG A 12 -16.01 -6.90 1.09
CA ARG A 12 -16.52 -5.56 0.79
C ARG A 12 -16.34 -4.59 1.97
N ARG A 13 -16.66 -5.02 3.19
CA ARG A 13 -16.45 -4.22 4.41
C ARG A 13 -14.98 -3.90 4.63
N PHE A 14 -14.10 -4.89 4.46
CA PHE A 14 -12.66 -4.72 4.53
C PHE A 14 -12.15 -3.71 3.49
N VAL A 15 -12.51 -3.89 2.22
CA VAL A 15 -12.10 -2.98 1.12
C VAL A 15 -12.60 -1.57 1.40
N ARG A 16 -13.83 -1.40 1.89
CA ARG A 16 -14.34 -0.07 2.27
C ARG A 16 -13.51 0.57 3.39
N ARG A 17 -13.14 -0.20 4.43
CA ARG A 17 -12.29 0.30 5.53
C ARG A 17 -10.93 0.76 5.01
N ILE A 18 -10.22 -0.10 4.28
CA ILE A 18 -8.87 0.24 3.77
C ILE A 18 -8.93 1.38 2.74
N ARG A 19 -10.02 1.50 1.97
CA ARG A 19 -10.26 2.63 1.05
C ARG A 19 -10.37 3.96 1.78
N ASN A 20 -11.06 4.00 2.92
CA ASN A 20 -11.12 5.20 3.76
C ASN A 20 -9.72 5.57 4.27
N THR A 21 -8.93 4.58 4.71
CA THR A 21 -7.54 4.81 5.12
C THR A 21 -6.70 5.37 3.97
N TRP A 22 -6.81 4.78 2.77
CA TRP A 22 -6.15 5.30 1.57
C TRP A 22 -6.54 6.75 1.27
N GLN A 23 -7.83 7.09 1.37
CA GLN A 23 -8.32 8.45 1.16
C GLN A 23 -7.67 9.44 2.14
N ILE A 24 -7.49 9.05 3.41
CA ILE A 24 -6.79 9.88 4.40
C ILE A 24 -5.36 10.17 3.93
N TYR A 25 -4.59 9.14 3.55
CA TYR A 25 -3.22 9.33 3.03
C TYR A 25 -3.21 10.20 1.76
N PHE A 26 -4.16 9.98 0.85
CA PHE A 26 -4.30 10.76 -0.36
C PHE A 26 -4.56 12.24 -0.07
N PHE A 27 -5.53 12.55 0.79
CA PHE A 27 -5.84 13.94 1.16
C PHE A 27 -4.69 14.61 1.91
N LEU A 28 -4.04 13.90 2.85
CA LEU A 28 -2.86 14.42 3.55
C LEU A 28 -1.76 14.80 2.56
N THR A 29 -1.51 13.94 1.56
CA THR A 29 -0.51 14.17 0.51
C THR A 29 -0.84 15.41 -0.32
N VAL A 30 -2.11 15.54 -0.76
CA VAL A 30 -2.57 16.69 -1.55
C VAL A 30 -2.51 17.99 -0.76
N ILE A 31 -2.92 17.98 0.51
CA ILE A 31 -2.85 19.16 1.39
C ILE A 31 -1.39 19.57 1.61
N LEU A 32 -0.51 18.61 1.89
CA LEU A 32 0.91 18.87 2.13
C LEU A 32 1.60 19.49 0.91
N TYR A 33 1.31 18.99 -0.28
CA TYR A 33 1.78 19.62 -1.51
C TYR A 33 1.12 20.98 -1.76
N GLY A 34 -0.19 21.08 -1.54
CA GLY A 34 -0.96 22.31 -1.74
C GLY A 34 -0.43 23.47 -0.90
N THR A 35 -0.06 23.23 0.36
CA THR A 35 0.53 24.27 1.23
C THR A 35 1.89 24.75 0.70
N ALA A 36 2.75 23.84 0.26
CA ALA A 36 4.04 24.18 -0.35
C ALA A 36 3.89 24.92 -1.68
N ALA A 37 2.96 24.48 -2.54
CA ALA A 37 2.68 25.13 -3.82
C ALA A 37 2.08 26.52 -3.64
N VAL A 38 1.13 26.69 -2.71
CA VAL A 38 0.56 28.01 -2.38
C VAL A 38 1.65 28.95 -1.87
N HIS A 39 2.53 28.47 -1.00
CA HIS A 39 3.69 29.24 -0.54
C HIS A 39 4.57 29.67 -1.73
N TYR A 40 4.90 28.76 -2.64
CA TYR A 40 5.69 29.07 -3.84
C TYR A 40 5.03 30.17 -4.69
N PHE A 41 3.73 30.03 -5.02
CA PHE A 41 3.05 30.99 -5.89
C PHE A 41 2.82 32.36 -5.24
N ARG A 42 2.61 32.40 -3.91
CA ARG A 42 2.37 33.65 -3.17
C ARG A 42 3.66 34.39 -2.84
N VAL A 43 4.66 33.69 -2.33
CA VAL A 43 5.90 34.29 -1.84
C VAL A 43 6.91 34.45 -2.98
N ARG A 44 6.86 33.59 -4.01
CA ARG A 44 7.82 33.51 -5.12
C ARG A 44 9.27 33.59 -4.61
N PRO A 45 9.65 32.73 -3.66
CA PRO A 45 10.96 32.80 -3.06
C PRO A 45 12.04 32.57 -4.13
N GLY A 46 13.09 33.38 -4.11
CA GLY A 46 14.32 33.04 -4.81
C GLY A 46 14.92 31.77 -4.21
N LEU A 47 15.72 31.04 -5.00
CA LEU A 47 16.46 29.87 -4.49
C LEU A 47 17.28 30.30 -3.26
N LYS A 48 17.24 29.50 -2.19
CA LYS A 48 18.11 29.75 -1.04
C LYS A 48 19.56 29.64 -1.52
N SER A 49 20.31 30.73 -1.37
CA SER A 49 21.74 30.80 -1.71
C SER A 49 22.51 29.74 -0.92
N THR A 50 22.59 28.56 -1.50
CA THR A 50 23.34 27.41 -1.02
C THR A 50 24.44 27.19 -2.04
N ALA A 51 25.66 26.89 -1.58
CA ALA A 51 26.75 26.59 -2.50
C ALA A 51 26.32 25.48 -3.47
N ALA A 52 26.64 25.61 -4.75
CA ALA A 52 26.17 24.68 -5.80
C ALA A 52 26.44 23.20 -5.44
N ALA A 53 27.58 22.92 -4.82
CA ALA A 53 27.93 21.58 -4.34
C ALA A 53 26.96 21.04 -3.27
N THR A 54 26.55 21.87 -2.31
CA THR A 54 25.60 21.49 -1.26
C THR A 54 24.22 21.23 -1.85
N PHE A 55 23.80 22.04 -2.82
CA PHE A 55 22.53 21.86 -3.52
C PHE A 55 22.49 20.52 -4.28
N THR A 56 23.51 20.23 -5.09
CA THR A 56 23.62 18.95 -5.82
C THR A 56 23.69 17.74 -4.89
N LEU A 57 24.36 17.85 -3.74
CA LEU A 57 24.37 16.77 -2.74
C LEU A 57 22.97 16.50 -2.20
N LEU A 58 22.23 17.54 -1.81
CA LEU A 58 20.86 17.41 -1.32
C LEU A 58 19.94 16.80 -2.39
N GLU A 59 20.09 17.20 -3.66
CA GLU A 59 19.31 16.63 -4.77
C GLU A 59 19.53 15.13 -4.91
N ASN A 60 20.80 14.70 -4.91
CA ASN A 60 21.16 13.30 -5.02
C ASN A 60 20.62 12.49 -3.84
N VAL A 61 20.68 13.04 -2.63
CA VAL A 61 20.14 12.39 -1.42
C VAL A 61 18.61 12.25 -1.53
N ALA A 62 17.90 13.29 -1.93
CA ALA A 62 16.43 13.25 -2.10
C ALA A 62 16.02 12.22 -3.16
N ILE A 63 16.67 12.22 -4.32
CA ILE A 63 16.40 11.24 -5.39
C ILE A 63 16.69 9.81 -4.91
N PHE A 64 17.83 9.59 -4.25
CA PHE A 64 18.18 8.28 -3.72
C PHE A 64 17.17 7.80 -2.68
N LEU A 65 16.73 8.69 -1.79
CA LEU A 65 15.72 8.38 -0.77
C LEU A 65 14.37 8.04 -1.41
N ALA A 66 13.92 8.83 -2.38
CA ALA A 66 12.72 8.52 -3.15
C ALA A 66 12.81 7.15 -3.84
N PHE A 67 13.96 6.82 -4.46
CA PHE A 67 14.18 5.53 -5.09
C PHE A 67 14.13 4.37 -4.07
N ALA A 68 14.77 4.53 -2.90
CA ALA A 68 14.74 3.53 -1.83
C ALA A 68 13.33 3.29 -1.30
N LEU A 69 12.53 4.35 -1.13
CA LEU A 69 11.13 4.25 -0.72
C LEU A 69 10.27 3.52 -1.77
N LEU A 70 10.44 3.84 -3.05
CA LEU A 70 9.74 3.16 -4.14
C LEU A 70 10.13 1.68 -4.25
N MET A 71 11.41 1.36 -4.05
CA MET A 71 11.88 -0.01 -3.98
C MET A 71 11.23 -0.76 -2.80
N GLY A 72 11.09 -0.11 -1.64
CA GLY A 72 10.35 -0.65 -0.50
C GLY A 72 8.91 -1.00 -0.85
N ILE A 73 8.19 -0.12 -1.56
CA ILE A 73 6.83 -0.40 -2.06
C ILE A 73 6.81 -1.63 -2.97
N PHE A 74 7.75 -1.70 -3.91
CA PHE A 74 7.86 -2.83 -4.84
C PHE A 74 8.10 -4.15 -4.10
N LEU A 75 9.01 -4.18 -3.12
CA LEU A 75 9.32 -5.38 -2.33
C LEU A 75 8.11 -5.86 -1.53
N ILE A 76 7.40 -4.95 -0.84
CA ILE A 76 6.18 -5.29 -0.09
C ILE A 76 5.13 -5.87 -1.04
N LYS A 77 4.92 -5.24 -2.20
CA LYS A 77 3.99 -5.75 -3.22
C LYS A 77 4.34 -7.15 -3.67
N ARG A 78 5.58 -7.34 -4.10
CA ARG A 78 6.05 -8.59 -4.67
C ARG A 78 5.92 -9.74 -3.67
N GLN A 79 6.18 -9.49 -2.39
CA GLN A 79 6.13 -10.50 -1.35
C GLN A 79 4.69 -10.82 -0.92
N PHE A 80 3.92 -9.81 -0.48
CA PHE A 80 2.67 -10.03 0.25
C PHE A 80 1.42 -10.07 -0.64
N PHE A 81 1.50 -9.53 -1.85
CA PHE A 81 0.36 -9.45 -2.78
C PHE A 81 0.45 -10.48 -3.92
N SER A 82 1.39 -11.43 -3.83
CA SER A 82 1.43 -12.55 -4.76
C SER A 82 0.31 -13.55 -4.44
N ARG A 83 -0.39 -14.03 -5.48
CA ARG A 83 -1.45 -15.04 -5.35
C ARG A 83 -0.95 -16.29 -4.61
N ARG A 84 0.29 -16.71 -4.90
CA ARG A 84 0.93 -17.86 -4.26
C ARG A 84 1.05 -17.68 -2.75
N TYR A 85 1.51 -16.51 -2.30
CA TYR A 85 1.67 -16.23 -0.88
C TYR A 85 0.32 -16.17 -0.15
N GLN A 86 -0.68 -15.51 -0.75
CA GLN A 86 -2.03 -15.44 -0.18
C GLN A 86 -2.66 -16.83 -0.02
N ARG A 87 -2.54 -17.69 -1.04
CA ARG A 87 -3.00 -19.08 -0.99
C ARG A 87 -2.30 -19.87 0.13
N GLN A 88 -0.98 -19.75 0.24
CA GLN A 88 -0.21 -20.45 1.29
C GLN A 88 -0.65 -20.03 2.70
N LEU A 89 -0.89 -18.73 2.93
CA LEU A 89 -1.39 -18.26 4.22
C LEU A 89 -2.79 -18.77 4.52
N LEU A 90 -3.69 -18.77 3.53
CA LEU A 90 -5.03 -19.34 3.69
C LEU A 90 -4.98 -20.83 4.00
N GLU A 91 -4.16 -21.61 3.28
CA GLU A 91 -3.98 -23.04 3.52
C GLU A 91 -3.44 -23.31 4.94
N GLN A 92 -2.50 -22.51 5.42
CA GLN A 92 -1.99 -22.62 6.79
C GLN A 92 -3.08 -22.30 7.82
N ALA A 93 -3.80 -21.20 7.63
CA ALA A 93 -4.87 -20.77 8.54
C ALA A 93 -6.02 -21.79 8.60
N MET A 94 -6.45 -22.33 7.46
CA MET A 94 -7.50 -23.35 7.38
C MET A 94 -7.08 -24.71 7.95
N LYS A 95 -5.77 -25.02 8.00
CA LYS A 95 -5.26 -26.22 8.69
C LYS A 95 -5.23 -26.05 10.21
N SER A 96 -5.03 -24.83 10.71
CA SER A 96 -4.93 -24.54 12.15
C SER A 96 -6.28 -24.23 12.82
N SER A 97 -7.18 -23.58 12.10
CA SER A 97 -8.54 -23.28 12.57
C SER A 97 -9.44 -24.45 12.16
N ALA A 98 -10.23 -25.01 13.08
CA ALA A 98 -11.08 -26.20 12.87
C ALA A 98 -12.15 -25.99 11.77
N ASP A 99 -11.74 -25.99 10.50
CA ASP A 99 -12.56 -25.77 9.31
C ASP A 99 -13.39 -24.45 9.30
N ASP A 100 -12.99 -23.41 10.07
CA ASP A 100 -13.65 -22.10 10.05
C ASP A 100 -13.06 -21.18 8.96
N GLU A 101 -13.73 -21.15 7.82
CA GLU A 101 -13.41 -20.33 6.64
C GLU A 101 -13.35 -18.83 6.95
N ILE A 102 -14.21 -18.35 7.87
CA ILE A 102 -14.29 -16.94 8.21
C ILE A 102 -13.06 -16.51 8.99
N ASP A 103 -12.62 -17.34 9.93
CA ASP A 103 -11.43 -17.05 10.74
C ASP A 103 -10.16 -17.09 9.90
N ALA A 104 -10.04 -18.05 8.99
CA ALA A 104 -8.92 -18.09 8.05
C ALA A 104 -8.86 -16.84 7.15
N LEU A 105 -10.01 -16.40 6.64
CA LEU A 105 -10.11 -15.16 5.87
C LEU A 105 -9.74 -13.94 6.74
N ASN A 106 -10.25 -13.85 7.97
CA ASN A 106 -9.95 -12.73 8.86
C ASN A 106 -8.45 -12.65 9.18
N GLN A 107 -7.78 -13.79 9.42
CA GLN A 107 -6.33 -13.85 9.63
C GLN A 107 -5.56 -13.31 8.41
N LEU A 108 -5.93 -13.73 7.20
CA LEU A 108 -5.33 -13.20 5.97
C LEU A 108 -5.51 -11.68 5.87
N LEU A 109 -6.74 -11.19 6.08
CA LEU A 109 -7.05 -9.77 5.98
C LEU A 109 -6.30 -8.94 7.03
N GLN A 110 -6.15 -9.45 8.26
CA GLN A 110 -5.36 -8.83 9.32
C GLN A 110 -3.86 -8.74 8.97
N ILE A 111 -3.33 -9.70 8.21
CA ILE A 111 -1.94 -9.65 7.73
C ILE A 111 -1.78 -8.66 6.57
N ILE A 112 -2.74 -8.60 5.65
CA ILE A 112 -2.68 -7.76 4.45
C ILE A 112 -2.89 -6.27 4.76
N GLU A 113 -3.82 -5.95 5.66
CA GLU A 113 -4.16 -4.57 6.02
C GLU A 113 -2.96 -3.68 6.37
N PRO A 114 -2.09 -4.05 7.34
CA PRO A 114 -0.95 -3.22 7.68
C PRO A 114 0.02 -3.06 6.49
N ARG A 115 0.07 -4.02 5.56
CA ARG A 115 0.96 -3.94 4.38
C ARG A 115 0.50 -2.88 3.38
N PHE A 116 -0.81 -2.72 3.20
CA PHE A 116 -1.34 -1.58 2.45
C PHE A 116 -0.99 -0.25 3.12
N THR A 117 -1.21 -0.16 4.43
CA THR A 117 -0.89 1.05 5.19
C THR A 117 0.60 1.40 5.08
N TRP A 118 1.50 0.41 5.14
CA TRP A 118 2.92 0.61 4.89
C TRP A 118 3.20 1.14 3.48
N ILE A 119 2.60 0.55 2.44
CA ILE A 119 2.76 1.02 1.05
C ILE A 119 2.35 2.49 0.92
N TRP A 120 1.21 2.88 1.49
CA TRP A 120 0.72 4.26 1.43
C TRP A 120 1.56 5.20 2.27
N THR A 121 2.07 4.74 3.42
CA THR A 121 3.00 5.50 4.25
C THR A 121 4.30 5.78 3.49
N LEU A 122 4.86 4.78 2.81
CA LEU A 122 6.06 4.97 1.98
C LEU A 122 5.79 5.94 0.82
N ALA A 123 4.63 5.85 0.16
CA ALA A 123 4.27 6.78 -0.91
C ALA A 123 4.07 8.22 -0.39
N PHE A 124 3.48 8.38 0.80
CA PHE A 124 3.38 9.66 1.50
C PHE A 124 4.78 10.23 1.84
N LEU A 125 5.71 9.38 2.31
CA LEU A 125 7.08 9.79 2.61
C LEU A 125 7.83 10.31 1.37
N VAL A 126 7.57 9.77 0.18
CA VAL A 126 8.13 10.32 -1.07
C VAL A 126 7.68 11.77 -1.30
N VAL A 127 6.41 12.09 -1.03
CA VAL A 127 5.91 13.47 -1.15
C VAL A 127 6.44 14.35 -0.03
N ALA A 128 6.50 13.83 1.19
CA ALA A 128 7.07 14.55 2.33
C ALA A 128 8.53 14.94 2.08
N ASP A 129 9.33 14.04 1.48
CA ASP A 129 10.71 14.31 1.07
C ASP A 129 10.79 15.50 0.09
N GLY A 130 9.95 15.52 -0.95
CA GLY A 130 9.89 16.65 -1.89
C GLY A 130 9.46 17.97 -1.25
N VAL A 131 8.53 17.93 -0.31
CA VAL A 131 8.09 19.12 0.43
C VAL A 131 9.19 19.63 1.37
N LEU A 132 9.86 18.73 2.10
CA LEU A 132 10.99 19.09 2.94
C LEU A 132 12.14 19.68 2.12
N PHE A 133 12.49 19.04 1.00
CA PHE A 133 13.51 19.56 0.07
C PHE A 133 13.15 20.96 -0.42
N TYR A 134 11.90 21.20 -0.78
CA TYR A 134 11.40 22.52 -1.15
C TYR A 134 11.59 23.55 -0.04
N TRP A 135 11.25 23.24 1.21
CA TRP A 135 11.43 24.20 2.31
C TRP A 135 12.91 24.49 2.63
N LEU A 136 13.79 23.53 2.36
CA LEU A 136 15.24 23.68 2.52
C LEU A 136 15.90 24.50 1.41
N THR A 137 15.41 24.39 0.17
CA THR A 137 16.10 24.94 -1.02
C THR A 137 15.31 25.99 -1.80
N PHE A 138 13.99 26.02 -1.61
CA PHE A 138 13.00 26.71 -2.44
C PHE A 138 12.97 26.27 -3.91
N SER A 139 13.48 25.07 -4.23
CA SER A 139 13.39 24.50 -5.58
C SER A 139 11.99 23.93 -5.88
N PRO A 140 11.21 24.53 -6.80
CA PRO A 140 9.88 24.03 -7.14
C PRO A 140 9.92 22.78 -8.02
N GLN A 141 11.00 22.56 -8.78
CA GLN A 141 11.10 21.44 -9.72
C GLN A 141 11.02 20.09 -8.98
N TYR A 142 11.79 19.95 -7.91
CA TYR A 142 11.82 18.74 -7.09
C TYR A 142 10.52 18.53 -6.31
N LEU A 143 9.89 19.62 -5.84
CA LEU A 143 8.58 19.58 -5.22
C LEU A 143 7.56 18.91 -6.15
N HIS A 144 7.47 19.38 -7.40
CA HIS A 144 6.52 18.84 -8.38
C HIS A 144 6.85 17.41 -8.78
N MET A 145 8.13 17.12 -9.04
CA MET A 145 8.57 15.78 -9.44
C MET A 145 8.24 14.74 -8.38
N LEU A 146 8.66 14.96 -7.13
CA LEU A 146 8.43 14.00 -6.05
C LEU A 146 6.96 13.94 -5.64
N PHE A 147 6.21 15.04 -5.74
CA PHE A 147 4.76 15.00 -5.61
C PHE A 147 4.11 14.11 -6.66
N ILE A 148 4.44 14.27 -7.94
CA ILE A 148 3.88 13.44 -9.03
C ILE A 148 4.21 11.97 -8.79
N VAL A 149 5.46 11.66 -8.47
CA VAL A 149 5.92 10.28 -8.21
C VAL A 149 5.18 9.67 -7.02
N GLY A 150 5.11 10.37 -5.89
CA GLY A 150 4.43 9.88 -4.69
C GLY A 150 2.91 9.77 -4.87
N LEU A 151 2.28 10.75 -5.52
CA LEU A 151 0.84 10.74 -5.82
C LEU A 151 0.48 9.60 -6.79
N PHE A 152 1.29 9.40 -7.84
CA PHE A 152 1.08 8.31 -8.79
C PHE A 152 1.26 6.94 -8.12
N SER A 153 2.23 6.84 -7.20
CA SER A 153 2.36 5.67 -6.34
C SER A 153 1.08 5.43 -5.54
N LEU A 154 0.50 6.43 -4.87
CA LEU A 154 -0.79 6.27 -4.17
C LEU A 154 -1.91 5.81 -5.12
N PHE A 155 -2.01 6.38 -6.32
CA PHE A 155 -3.02 6.00 -7.32
C PHE A 155 -2.91 4.54 -7.79
N ILE A 156 -1.72 4.08 -8.15
CA ILE A 156 -1.49 2.68 -8.54
C ILE A 156 -1.77 1.73 -7.36
N ASN A 157 -1.61 2.23 -6.14
CA ASN A 157 -1.83 1.50 -4.89
C ASN A 157 -3.25 1.63 -4.32
N TYR A 158 -4.20 2.08 -5.12
CA TYR A 158 -5.59 2.16 -4.71
C TYR A 158 -6.15 0.75 -4.39
N PRO A 159 -6.80 0.54 -3.24
CA PRO A 159 -7.34 -0.75 -2.86
C PRO A 159 -8.61 -1.08 -3.66
N ARG A 160 -8.43 -1.72 -4.82
CA ARG A 160 -9.53 -2.16 -5.69
C ARG A 160 -10.16 -3.45 -5.16
N GLU A 161 -11.47 -3.59 -5.38
CA GLU A 161 -12.20 -4.81 -5.02
C GLU A 161 -11.70 -6.02 -5.83
N GLU A 162 -11.28 -5.81 -7.08
CA GLU A 162 -10.75 -6.86 -7.97
C GLU A 162 -9.50 -7.57 -7.39
N LEU A 163 -8.77 -6.95 -6.46
CA LEU A 163 -7.61 -7.58 -5.81
C LEU A 163 -8.02 -8.73 -4.88
N PHE A 164 -9.30 -8.78 -4.48
CA PHE A 164 -9.80 -9.71 -3.49
C PHE A 164 -10.95 -10.59 -4.00
N THR A 165 -11.39 -10.40 -5.24
CA THR A 165 -12.51 -11.17 -5.82
C THR A 165 -12.23 -12.67 -5.90
N GLU A 166 -10.96 -13.06 -6.00
CA GLU A 166 -10.55 -14.47 -6.05
C GLU A 166 -10.49 -15.14 -4.66
N LEU A 167 -10.46 -14.37 -3.56
CA LEU A 167 -10.29 -14.93 -2.22
C LEU A 167 -11.42 -15.87 -1.78
N PRO A 168 -12.72 -15.57 -1.99
CA PRO A 168 -13.80 -16.49 -1.62
C PRO A 168 -13.66 -17.84 -2.32
N TRP A 169 -13.29 -17.82 -3.60
CA TRP A 169 -13.09 -19.03 -4.38
C TRP A 169 -11.85 -19.81 -3.93
N GLN A 170 -10.75 -19.13 -3.60
CA GLN A 170 -9.57 -19.80 -3.04
C GLN A 170 -9.88 -20.52 -1.72
N VAL A 171 -10.69 -19.91 -0.85
CA VAL A 171 -11.12 -20.53 0.42
C VAL A 171 -11.95 -21.79 0.14
N GLU A 172 -12.88 -21.73 -0.80
CA GLU A 172 -13.70 -22.89 -1.20
C GLU A 172 -12.85 -24.03 -1.77
N GLN A 173 -11.89 -23.71 -2.65
CA GLN A 173 -10.98 -24.71 -3.19
C GLN A 173 -10.13 -25.40 -2.12
N ILE A 174 -9.51 -24.61 -1.23
CA ILE A 174 -8.68 -25.14 -0.16
C ILE A 174 -9.51 -26.07 0.74
N LYS A 175 -10.77 -25.72 1.01
CA LYS A 175 -11.68 -26.59 1.76
C LYS A 175 -11.93 -27.92 1.08
N MET A 176 -12.23 -27.91 -0.23
CA MET A 176 -12.42 -29.14 -1.00
C MET A 176 -11.16 -30.01 -0.99
N ASP A 177 -9.99 -29.40 -1.22
CA ASP A 177 -8.69 -30.08 -1.19
C ASP A 177 -8.42 -30.73 0.19
N LEU A 178 -8.72 -30.03 1.28
CA LEU A 178 -8.56 -30.55 2.65
C LEU A 178 -9.56 -31.66 2.99
N ALA A 179 -10.80 -31.58 2.50
CA ALA A 179 -11.81 -32.63 2.68
C ALA A 179 -11.41 -33.94 1.98
N HIS A 180 -10.91 -33.85 0.73
CA HIS A 180 -10.38 -35.01 0.01
C HIS A 180 -9.19 -35.64 0.73
N GLN A 181 -8.24 -34.84 1.23
CA GLN A 181 -7.10 -35.35 1.99
C GLN A 181 -7.49 -36.06 3.29
N LYS A 182 -8.57 -35.62 3.97
CA LYS A 182 -9.10 -36.31 5.15
C LYS A 182 -9.74 -37.66 4.78
N GLN A 183 -10.41 -37.73 3.64
CA GLN A 183 -11.05 -38.95 3.15
C GLN A 183 -10.03 -40.02 2.73
N ASP A 184 -8.97 -39.62 2.01
CA ASP A 184 -7.90 -40.53 1.57
C ASP A 184 -7.02 -41.07 2.71
N ARG A 185 -7.00 -40.38 3.86
CA ARG A 185 -6.28 -40.82 5.07
C ARG A 185 -7.12 -41.69 6.02
N GLY A 186 -8.42 -41.82 5.74
CA GLY A 186 -9.38 -42.57 6.56
C GLY A 186 -9.64 -44.00 6.07
N THR A 187 -9.00 -44.42 4.97
CA THR A 187 -8.98 -45.79 4.43
C THR A 187 -7.61 -46.41 4.61
#